data_AF-A0A3M0I1Q1-F1
#
_entry.id   AF-A0A3M0I1Q1-F1
#
_cell.length_a   1.000
_cell.length_b   1.000
_cell.length_c   1.000
_cell.angle_alpha   90.00
_cell.angle_beta   90.00
_cell.angle_gamma   90.00
#
_symmetry.space_group_name_H-M   'P 1'
#
loop_
_entity.id
_entity.type
_entity.pdbx_description
1 polymer ?
#
loop_
_entity_poly.entity_id
_entity_poly.type
_entity_poly.pdbx_seq_one_letter_code
_entity_poly.pdbx_strand_id
1 'polypeptide(L)'
;MDVKRLPVTLDSDDQAEVAVFSDPNRAESVILRAWAQQNHIAVRDNSESGIVRALLRAGAESLREKALEAGYAELAKDQADGLDEQRARRNRYVEQVDRAYGE
;
A
#
# COMPACT_ATOMS: atom_id res chain seq x y z
N MET A 1 11.06 -21.37 -11.85
CA MET A 1 10.31 -20.40 -12.67
C MET A 1 11.27 -19.83 -13.68
N ASP A 2 11.06 -20.06 -14.98
CA ASP A 2 11.83 -19.38 -16.01
C ASP A 2 11.50 -17.88 -15.98
N VAL A 3 12.53 -17.06 -15.76
CA VAL A 3 12.37 -15.61 -15.77
C VAL A 3 12.39 -15.17 -17.22
N LYS A 4 11.20 -14.99 -17.81
CA LYS A 4 11.07 -14.39 -19.14
C LYS A 4 11.46 -12.91 -19.06
N ARG A 5 12.48 -12.52 -19.82
CA ARG A 5 12.85 -11.10 -19.95
C ARG A 5 11.76 -10.39 -20.75
N LEU A 6 11.17 -9.35 -20.18
CA LEU A 6 10.22 -8.49 -20.86
C LEU A 6 10.92 -7.18 -21.24
N PRO A 7 11.09 -6.87 -22.53
CA PRO A 7 11.52 -5.54 -22.94
C PRO A 7 10.38 -4.56 -22.69
N VAL A 8 10.70 -3.42 -22.08
CA VAL A 8 9.76 -2.31 -21.85
C VAL A 8 10.30 -1.10 -22.58
N THR A 9 9.47 -0.53 -23.45
CA THR A 9 9.74 0.74 -24.14
C THR A 9 8.82 1.78 -23.53
N LEU A 10 9.40 2.88 -23.05
CA LEU A 10 8.65 3.99 -22.47
C LEU A 10 8.19 4.91 -23.60
N ASP A 11 6.93 5.34 -23.55
CA ASP A 11 6.45 6.42 -24.42
C ASP A 11 6.95 7.79 -23.92
N SER A 12 6.55 8.86 -24.61
CA SER A 12 7.01 10.22 -24.28
C SER A 12 6.52 10.69 -22.91
N ASP A 13 5.33 10.28 -22.50
CA ASP A 13 4.73 10.70 -21.24
C ASP A 13 5.41 9.97 -20.08
N ASP A 14 5.62 8.66 -20.22
CA ASP A 14 6.40 7.85 -19.28
C ASP A 14 7.83 8.38 -19.11
N GLN A 15 8.48 8.79 -20.19
CA GLN A 15 9.82 9.36 -20.15
C GLN A 15 9.84 10.70 -19.39
N ALA A 16 8.84 11.56 -19.61
CA ALA A 16 8.74 12.84 -18.91
C ALA A 16 8.56 12.65 -17.40
N GLU A 17 7.76 11.68 -16.98
CA GLU A 17 7.58 11.31 -15.57
C GLU A 17 8.88 10.81 -14.93
N VAL A 18 9.62 9.92 -15.63
CA VAL A 18 10.90 9.41 -15.15
C VAL A 18 11.96 10.51 -15.08
N ALA A 19 11.95 11.46 -16.01
CA ALA A 19 12.95 12.53 -16.09
C ALA A 19 13.00 13.42 -14.84
N VAL A 20 11.88 13.55 -14.11
CA VAL A 20 11.82 14.29 -12.84
C VAL A 20 12.79 13.70 -11.80
N PHE A 21 13.00 12.39 -11.82
CA PHE A 21 13.90 11.68 -10.88
C PHE A 21 15.36 11.68 -11.34
N SER A 22 15.61 12.06 -12.60
CA SER A 22 16.96 12.13 -13.18
C SER A 22 17.72 13.39 -12.79
N ASP A 23 17.02 14.48 -12.44
CA ASP A 23 17.64 15.74 -11.99
C ASP A 23 18.06 15.65 -10.50
N PRO A 24 19.37 15.63 -10.17
CA PRO A 24 19.83 15.48 -8.80
C PRO A 24 19.48 16.67 -7.89
N ASN A 25 19.11 17.83 -8.46
CA ASN A 25 18.73 19.01 -7.68
C ASN A 25 17.26 18.98 -7.24
N ARG A 26 16.47 18.04 -7.77
CA ARG A 26 15.06 17.86 -7.42
C ARG A 26 14.90 17.03 -6.16
N ALA A 27 13.89 17.38 -5.38
CA ALA A 27 13.55 16.65 -4.16
C ALA A 27 13.20 15.19 -4.47
N GLU A 28 12.52 14.94 -5.59
CA GLU A 28 12.11 13.64 -6.09
C GLU A 28 13.32 12.71 -6.29
N SER A 29 14.40 13.21 -6.90
CA SER A 29 15.64 12.45 -7.07
C SER A 29 16.30 12.13 -5.73
N VAL A 30 16.34 13.10 -4.81
CA VAL A 30 16.91 12.91 -3.47
C VAL A 30 16.14 11.83 -2.69
N ILE A 31 14.81 11.90 -2.71
CA ILE A 31 13.93 10.93 -2.04
C ILE A 31 14.14 9.53 -2.62
N LEU A 32 14.14 9.41 -3.96
CA LEU A 32 14.32 8.11 -4.62
C LEU A 32 15.69 7.50 -4.29
N ARG A 33 16.75 8.31 -4.24
CA ARG A 33 18.09 7.86 -3.86
C ARG A 33 18.16 7.39 -2.42
N ALA A 34 17.57 8.13 -1.49
CA ALA A 34 17.51 7.75 -0.09
C ALA A 34 16.75 6.43 0.08
N TRP A 35 15.59 6.30 -0.57
CA TRP A 35 14.82 5.05 -0.58
C TRP A 35 15.61 3.89 -1.20
N ALA A 36 16.28 4.11 -2.33
CA ALA A 36 17.08 3.07 -2.98
C ALA A 36 18.26 2.62 -2.12
N GLN A 37 18.90 3.57 -1.40
CA GLN A 37 19.98 3.26 -0.46
C GLN A 37 19.48 2.43 0.72
N GLN A 38 18.34 2.80 1.32
CA GLN A 38 17.70 2.05 2.41
C GLN A 38 17.32 0.62 1.97
N ASN A 39 16.91 0.45 0.72
CA ASN A 39 16.49 -0.84 0.16
C ASN A 39 17.64 -1.62 -0.51
N HIS A 40 18.89 -1.17 -0.36
CA HIS A 40 20.07 -1.79 -0.97
C HIS A 40 19.97 -1.99 -2.50
N ILE A 41 19.30 -1.07 -3.18
CA ILE A 41 19.14 -1.08 -4.64
C ILE A 41 20.28 -0.30 -5.27
N ALA A 42 21.11 -0.99 -6.06
CA ALA A 42 22.18 -0.37 -6.81
C ALA A 42 21.61 0.46 -7.98
N VAL A 43 21.46 1.76 -7.77
CA VAL A 43 21.30 2.73 -8.86
C VAL A 43 22.69 3.02 -9.41
N ARG A 44 23.18 2.18 -10.34
CA ARG A 44 24.46 2.44 -11.01
C ARG A 44 24.37 3.76 -11.80
N ASP A 45 25.27 4.69 -11.50
CA ASP A 45 25.68 5.85 -12.30
C ASP A 45 24.57 6.74 -12.86
N ASN A 46 23.52 7.05 -12.09
CA ASN A 46 22.37 7.84 -12.57
C ASN A 46 21.76 7.29 -13.86
N SER A 47 21.97 6.01 -14.17
CA SER A 47 21.40 5.42 -15.37
C SER A 47 19.89 5.44 -15.24
N GLU A 48 19.21 5.93 -16.29
CA GLU A 48 17.74 5.95 -16.35
C GLU A 48 17.15 4.56 -16.08
N SER A 49 17.80 3.51 -16.58
CA SER A 49 17.43 2.13 -16.28
C SER A 49 17.50 1.79 -14.78
N GLY A 50 18.45 2.36 -14.03
CA GLY A 50 18.54 2.21 -12.59
C GLY A 50 17.42 2.95 -11.86
N ILE A 51 17.11 4.17 -12.31
CA ILE A 51 15.99 4.99 -11.80
C ILE A 51 14.67 4.25 -12.02
N VAL A 52 14.39 3.78 -13.24
CA VAL A 52 13.17 3.03 -13.57
C VAL A 52 13.06 1.75 -12.74
N ARG A 53 14.16 1.02 -12.51
CA ARG A 53 14.13 -0.18 -11.65
C ARG A 53 13.83 0.16 -10.19
N ALA A 54 14.35 1.28 -9.69
CA ALA A 54 14.07 1.73 -8.33
C ALA A 54 12.59 2.13 -8.21
N LEU A 55 12.07 2.94 -9.15
CA LEU A 55 10.67 3.34 -9.20
C LEU A 55 9.72 2.14 -9.30
N LEU A 56 10.03 1.15 -10.15
CA LEU A 56 9.23 -0.05 -10.28
C LEU A 56 9.12 -0.82 -8.95
N ARG A 57 10.22 -0.94 -8.22
CA ARG A 57 10.24 -1.62 -6.91
C ARG A 57 9.50 -0.81 -5.85
N ALA A 58 9.71 0.49 -5.78
CA ALA A 58 9.02 1.38 -4.86
C ALA A 58 7.51 1.40 -5.11
N GLY A 59 7.09 1.46 -6.37
CA GLY A 59 5.68 1.39 -6.75
C GLY A 59 5.05 0.04 -6.38
N ALA A 60 5.76 -1.08 -6.63
CA ALA A 60 5.28 -2.40 -6.24
C ALA A 60 5.14 -2.56 -4.72
N GLU A 61 6.05 -1.98 -3.93
CA GLU A 61 5.97 -1.93 -2.47
C GLU A 61 4.79 -1.09 -2.00
N SER A 62 4.63 0.13 -2.52
CA SER A 62 3.51 1.01 -2.19
C SER A 62 2.14 0.39 -2.49
N LEU A 63 2.01 -0.33 -3.61
CA LEU A 63 0.77 -1.04 -3.94
C LEU A 63 0.50 -2.22 -2.99
N ARG A 64 1.53 -2.92 -2.52
CA ARG A 64 1.39 -3.98 -1.51
C ARG A 64 0.96 -3.42 -0.17
N GLU A 65 1.54 -2.31 0.25
CA GLU A 65 1.15 -1.63 1.48
C GLU A 65 -0.32 -1.18 1.44
N LYS A 66 -0.76 -0.56 0.33
CA LYS A 66 -2.17 -0.20 0.14
C LYS A 66 -3.11 -1.41 0.18
N ALA A 67 -2.69 -2.54 -0.39
CA ALA A 67 -3.47 -3.77 -0.33
C ALA A 67 -3.59 -4.30 1.11
N LEU A 68 -2.52 -4.20 1.91
CA LEU A 68 -2.55 -4.55 3.33
C LEU A 68 -3.46 -3.61 4.12
N GLU A 69 -3.34 -2.30 3.90
CA GLU A 69 -4.19 -1.29 4.53
C GLU A 69 -5.68 -1.55 4.25
N ALA A 70 -6.02 -1.82 2.99
CA ALA A 70 -7.39 -2.18 2.60
C ALA A 70 -7.86 -3.47 3.31
N GLY A 71 -7.01 -4.50 3.39
CA GLY A 71 -7.34 -5.73 4.11
C GLY A 71 -7.56 -5.51 5.61
N TYR A 72 -6.76 -4.65 6.24
CA TYR A 72 -6.94 -4.29 7.65
C TYR A 72 -8.23 -3.47 7.89
N ALA A 73 -8.58 -2.58 6.96
CA ALA A 73 -9.83 -1.82 7.03
C ALA A 73 -11.06 -2.74 6.98
N GLU A 74 -11.07 -3.73 6.08
CA GLU A 74 -12.16 -4.72 6.02
C GLU A 74 -12.22 -5.57 7.30
N LEU A 75 -11.09 -6.04 7.82
CA LEU A 75 -11.06 -6.81 9.07
C LEU A 75 -11.58 -5.99 10.27
N ALA A 76 -11.24 -4.70 10.33
CA ALA A 76 -11.72 -3.81 11.37
C ALA A 76 -13.25 -3.60 11.29
N LYS A 77 -13.79 -3.52 10.07
CA LYS A 77 -15.23 -3.42 9.82
C LYS A 77 -15.97 -4.68 10.25
N ASP A 78 -15.49 -5.86 9.87
CA ASP A 78 -16.08 -7.14 10.28
C ASP A 78 -16.12 -7.29 11.81
N GLN A 79 -15.06 -6.83 12.50
CA GLN A 79 -15.01 -6.84 13.95
C GLN A 79 -16.02 -5.88 14.59
N ALA A 80 -16.19 -4.68 14.02
CA ALA A 80 -17.17 -3.71 14.49
C ALA A 80 -18.60 -4.24 14.35
N ASP A 81 -18.94 -4.83 13.21
CA ASP A 81 -20.25 -5.42 12.93
C ASP A 81 -20.55 -6.56 13.93
N GLY A 82 -19.57 -7.42 14.22
CA GLY A 82 -19.71 -8.48 15.22
C GLY A 82 -19.96 -7.97 16.64
N LEU A 83 -19.32 -6.86 17.03
CA LEU A 83 -19.54 -6.22 18.34
C LEU A 83 -20.94 -5.61 18.44
N ASP A 84 -21.45 -5.02 17.35
CA ASP A 84 -22.79 -4.44 17.32
C ASP A 84 -23.87 -5.52 17.35
N GLU A 85 -23.66 -6.66 16.68
CA GLU A 85 -24.52 -7.84 16.84
C GLU A 85 -24.54 -8.35 18.28
N GLN A 86 -23.38 -8.42 18.94
CA GLN A 86 -23.28 -8.87 20.32
C GLN A 86 -24.00 -7.91 21.27
N ARG A 87 -23.87 -6.60 21.06
CA ARG A 87 -24.62 -5.57 21.80
C ARG A 87 -26.12 -5.71 21.58
N ALA A 88 -26.55 -5.90 20.34
CA ALA A 88 -27.97 -6.10 20.01
C ALA A 88 -28.55 -7.38 20.64
N ARG A 89 -27.78 -8.46 20.75
CA ARG A 89 -28.19 -9.67 21.47
C ARG A 89 -28.30 -9.42 22.97
N ARG A 90 -27.33 -8.72 23.56
CA ARG A 90 -27.34 -8.37 24.99
C ARG A 90 -28.55 -7.50 25.35
N ASN A 91 -28.84 -6.47 24.54
CA ASN A 91 -29.98 -5.58 24.78
C ASN A 91 -31.30 -6.34 24.72
N ARG A 92 -31.48 -7.22 23.73
CA ARG A 92 -32.67 -8.10 23.64
C ARG A 92 -32.80 -9.03 24.84
N TYR A 93 -31.69 -9.56 25.35
CA TYR A 93 -31.70 -10.41 26.54
C TYR A 93 -32.09 -9.62 27.80
N VAL A 94 -31.54 -8.41 28.00
CA VAL A 94 -31.90 -7.53 29.13
C VAL A 94 -33.38 -7.17 29.07
N GLU A 95 -33.91 -6.78 27.91
CA GLU A 95 -35.33 -6.48 27.73
C GLU A 95 -36.24 -7.69 28.05
N GLN A 96 -35.82 -8.91 27.72
CA GLN A 96 -36.58 -10.12 28.07
C GLN A 96 -36.53 -10.43 29.57
N VAL A 97 -35.38 -10.23 30.20
CA VAL A 97 -35.20 -10.46 31.65
C VAL A 97 -36.00 -9.44 32.46
N ASP A 98 -35.93 -8.15 32.12
CA ASP A 98 -36.70 -7.10 32.79
C ASP A 98 -38.22 -7.33 32.67
N ARG A 99 -38.68 -7.84 31.51
CA ARG A 99 -40.09 -8.18 31.31
C ARG A 99 -40.53 -9.43 32.10
N ALA A 100 -39.61 -10.34 32.42
CA ALA A 100 -39.89 -11.58 33.16
C ALA A 100 -39.85 -11.42 34.68
N TYR A 101 -39.17 -10.39 35.20
CA TYR A 101 -39.05 -10.10 36.64
C TYR A 101 -39.79 -8.83 37.08
N GLY A 102 -40.54 -8.20 36.18
CA GLY A 102 -41.30 -6.96 36.41
C GLY A 102 -42.80 -7.14 36.68
N GLU A 103 -43.30 -8.38 36.80
CA GLU A 103 -44.64 -8.71 37.34
C GLU A 103 -44.54 -9.07 38.83
#